data_AF-A0A936FBK2-F1
#
_entry.id   AF-A0A936FBK2-F1
#
_cell.length_a   1.000
_cell.length_b   1.000
_cell.length_c   1.000
_cell.angle_alpha   90.00
_cell.angle_beta   90.00
_cell.angle_gamma   90.00
#
_symmetry.space_group_name_H-M   'P 1'
#
loop_
_entity.id
_entity.type
_entity.pdbx_description
1 polymer ?
#
loop_
_entity_poly.entity_id
_entity_poly.type
_entity_poly.pdbx_seq_one_letter_code
_entity_poly.pdbx_strand_id
1 'polypeptide(L)'
;MKTARLAQYQTGDRSILVTCFLGCASEDAQGHRAHISNSSRWQRQIERATEKSGNPHWAIWQAARPVTGTLGERYLCETRRLTKPLNHVRFHPQCPRGAGKSATFEPALIVGMHLGNRLTAIQRVFLDPSTARCTAKIVLGQSIGAAWTNDIVGGKVALAEGFETAAAFTQLHDIPAWASMGAGGFRKSDFPRSAHCHPAAR
;
A
#
# COMPACT_ATOMS: atom_id res chain seq x y z
N MET A 1 26.27 -3.06 -6.48
CA MET A 1 25.12 -3.78 -7.06
C MET A 1 24.89 -5.04 -6.24
N LYS A 2 23.86 -5.12 -5.39
CA LYS A 2 23.51 -6.35 -4.67
C LYS A 2 22.29 -6.98 -5.34
N THR A 3 22.48 -8.20 -5.80
CA THR A 3 21.56 -9.01 -6.59
C THR A 3 20.35 -9.40 -5.75
N ALA A 4 19.14 -9.10 -6.22
CA ALA A 4 17.92 -9.73 -5.71
C ALA A 4 18.00 -11.22 -6.05
N ARG A 5 18.06 -12.10 -5.04
CA ARG A 5 17.90 -13.54 -5.27
C ARG A 5 16.41 -13.84 -5.32
N LEU A 6 15.92 -14.22 -6.49
CA LEU A 6 14.61 -14.81 -6.70
C LEU A 6 14.57 -16.16 -5.96
N ALA A 7 13.78 -16.28 -4.90
CA ALA A 7 13.44 -17.58 -4.34
C ALA A 7 12.21 -18.10 -5.08
N GLN A 8 12.39 -19.09 -5.96
CA GLN A 8 11.27 -19.77 -6.60
C GLN A 8 10.70 -20.80 -5.63
N TYR A 9 9.51 -20.55 -5.08
CA TYR A 9 8.76 -21.56 -4.35
C TYR A 9 7.60 -22.05 -5.21
N GLN A 10 7.71 -23.27 -5.73
CA GLN A 10 6.64 -23.95 -6.46
C GLN A 10 5.70 -24.58 -5.43
N THR A 11 4.53 -24.00 -5.22
CA THR A 11 3.41 -24.71 -4.60
C THR A 11 2.20 -24.53 -5.50
N GLY A 12 1.99 -25.50 -6.40
CA GLY A 12 0.82 -25.55 -7.28
C GLY A 12 0.83 -24.48 -8.37
N ASP A 13 1.73 -24.65 -9.33
CA ASP A 13 1.69 -24.22 -10.73
C ASP A 13 1.49 -22.74 -11.15
N ARG A 14 1.09 -21.77 -10.31
CA ARG A 14 0.82 -20.38 -10.82
C ARG A 14 1.12 -19.16 -9.92
N SER A 15 1.90 -19.29 -8.85
CA SER A 15 2.30 -18.11 -8.04
C SER A 15 3.81 -18.09 -7.74
N ILE A 16 4.42 -16.91 -7.87
CA ILE A 16 5.84 -16.68 -7.53
C ILE A 16 5.88 -15.84 -6.26
N LEU A 17 6.41 -16.39 -5.16
CA LEU A 17 6.66 -15.61 -3.94
C LEU A 17 7.99 -14.85 -4.08
N VAL A 18 7.96 -13.54 -3.84
CA VAL A 18 9.10 -12.62 -3.92
C VAL A 18 9.30 -12.00 -2.55
N THR A 19 10.35 -12.44 -1.85
CA THR A 19 10.80 -11.86 -0.59
C THR A 19 12.04 -11.00 -0.85
N CYS A 20 11.99 -9.72 -0.47
CA CYS A 20 13.13 -8.81 -0.55
C CYS A 20 13.61 -8.48 0.85
N PHE A 21 14.75 -9.04 1.26
CA PHE A 21 15.39 -8.84 2.57
C PHE A 21 16.07 -7.47 2.74
N LEU A 22 15.60 -6.43 2.06
CA LEU A 22 16.02 -5.05 2.36
C LEU A 22 15.21 -4.55 3.56
N GLY A 23 15.55 -5.08 4.74
CA GLY A 23 15.11 -4.56 6.02
C GLY A 23 15.55 -3.10 6.13
N CYS A 24 14.62 -2.17 5.88
CA CYS A 24 14.75 -0.85 6.48
C CYS A 24 14.36 -1.03 7.95
N ALA A 25 15.35 -1.25 8.82
CA ALA A 25 15.20 -1.05 10.25
C ALA A 25 14.65 0.37 10.48
N SER A 26 13.55 0.46 11.22
CA SER A 26 13.02 1.73 11.71
C SER A 26 13.87 2.17 12.90
N GLU A 27 14.95 2.90 12.63
CA GLU A 27 15.68 3.63 13.67
C GLU A 27 15.25 5.10 13.66
N ASP A 28 14.73 5.51 14.82
CA ASP A 28 14.57 6.84 15.37
C ASP A 28 13.79 7.92 14.60
N ALA A 29 12.53 8.10 15.01
CA ALA A 29 11.74 9.29 14.74
C ALA A 29 11.93 10.33 15.86
N GLN A 30 13.00 11.11 15.80
CA GLN A 30 13.12 12.34 16.60
C GLN A 30 12.22 13.42 15.98
N GLY A 31 11.24 13.91 16.75
CA GLY A 31 10.14 14.73 16.25
C GLY A 31 10.54 16.12 15.74
N HIS A 32 10.25 16.38 14.46
CA HIS A 32 10.12 17.73 13.92
C HIS A 32 8.63 18.12 13.86
N ARG A 33 8.24 19.12 14.66
CA ARG A 33 6.92 19.76 14.54
C ARG A 33 6.96 20.79 13.41
N ALA A 34 6.44 20.41 12.24
CA ALA A 34 6.04 21.39 11.24
C ALA A 34 4.66 21.97 11.60
N HIS A 35 4.56 23.29 11.66
CA HIS A 35 3.31 24.01 11.90
C HIS A 35 2.51 24.05 10.58
N ILE A 36 1.39 23.31 10.52
CA ILE A 36 0.49 23.30 9.34
C ILE A 36 -0.92 23.69 9.80
N SER A 37 -1.37 24.87 9.37
CA SER A 37 -2.55 25.61 9.88
C SER A 37 -3.92 25.08 9.41
N ASN A 38 -4.10 23.76 9.20
CA ASN A 38 -5.37 23.24 8.64
C ASN A 38 -5.86 21.89 9.19
N SER A 39 -5.35 21.46 10.35
CA SER A 39 -5.73 20.19 11.01
C SER A 39 -7.24 20.04 11.23
N SER A 40 -7.95 21.14 11.51
CA SER A 40 -9.37 21.13 11.88
C SER A 40 -10.33 20.82 10.72
N ARG A 41 -9.95 21.09 9.46
CA ARG A 41 -10.78 20.74 8.29
C ARG A 41 -10.72 19.25 8.00
N TRP A 42 -9.53 18.66 8.05
CA TRP A 42 -9.34 17.24 7.79
C TRP A 42 -9.89 16.37 8.91
N GLN A 43 -9.71 16.79 10.17
CA GLN A 43 -10.37 16.16 11.33
C GLN A 43 -11.87 16.07 11.10
N ARG A 44 -12.55 17.20 10.84
CA ARG A 44 -14.00 17.21 10.58
C ARG A 44 -14.43 16.36 9.39
N GLN A 45 -13.62 16.32 8.33
CA GLN A 45 -13.94 15.51 7.15
C GLN A 45 -13.83 14.00 7.46
N ILE A 46 -12.79 13.59 8.20
CA ILE A 46 -12.59 12.20 8.61
C ILE A 46 -13.64 11.80 9.65
N GLU A 47 -13.93 12.65 10.63
CA GLU A 47 -14.98 12.43 11.63
C GLU A 47 -16.34 12.24 10.96
N ARG A 48 -16.77 13.18 10.11
CA ARG A 48 -18.03 13.07 9.35
C ARG A 48 -18.08 11.83 8.46
N ALA A 49 -16.98 11.51 7.79
CA ALA A 49 -16.93 10.33 6.92
C ALA A 49 -16.90 9.02 7.73
N THR A 50 -16.30 9.02 8.92
CA THR A 50 -16.29 7.87 9.84
C THR A 50 -17.66 7.67 10.48
N GLU A 51 -18.30 8.74 10.95
CA GLU A 51 -19.68 8.72 11.47
C GLU A 51 -20.68 8.19 10.44
N LYS A 52 -20.53 8.61 9.18
CA LYS A 52 -21.42 8.14 8.09
C LYS A 52 -21.17 6.71 7.63
N SER A 53 -19.92 6.22 7.70
CA SER A 53 -19.55 4.94 7.09
C SER A 53 -19.21 3.83 8.07
N GLY A 54 -18.98 4.14 9.36
CA GLY A 54 -18.43 3.22 10.36
C GLY A 54 -17.01 2.73 10.07
N ASN A 55 -16.38 3.20 8.98
CA ASN A 55 -15.16 2.62 8.42
C ASN A 55 -14.06 3.69 8.30
N PRO A 56 -13.21 3.86 9.33
CA PRO A 56 -12.22 4.95 9.35
C PRO A 56 -11.17 4.84 8.23
N HIS A 57 -10.86 3.63 7.76
CA HIS A 57 -10.00 3.42 6.59
C HIS A 57 -10.62 3.97 5.30
N TRP A 58 -11.93 3.78 5.11
CA TRP A 58 -12.67 4.30 3.96
C TRP A 58 -12.78 5.82 3.99
N ALA A 59 -13.02 6.41 5.17
CA ALA A 59 -13.02 7.85 5.36
C ALA A 59 -11.69 8.50 4.93
N ILE A 60 -10.56 7.93 5.38
CA ILE A 60 -9.22 8.39 4.99
C ILE A 60 -8.99 8.19 3.49
N TRP A 61 -9.41 7.05 2.94
CA TRP A 61 -9.29 6.77 1.50
C TRP A 61 -10.02 7.80 0.64
N GLN A 62 -11.24 8.18 1.02
CA GLN A 62 -12.06 9.17 0.33
C GLN A 62 -11.50 10.59 0.46
N ALA A 63 -10.88 10.92 1.59
CA ALA A 63 -10.22 12.22 1.80
C ALA A 63 -8.86 12.33 1.11
N ALA A 64 -8.25 11.20 0.72
CA ALA A 64 -6.97 11.16 0.02
C ALA A 64 -7.11 11.56 -1.46
N ARG A 65 -6.07 12.19 -1.99
CA ARG A 65 -6.00 12.73 -3.36
C ARG A 65 -5.02 11.93 -4.24
N PRO A 66 -5.01 12.15 -5.57
CA PRO A 66 -3.98 11.57 -6.43
C PRO A 66 -2.56 11.91 -5.95
N VAL A 67 -1.60 11.02 -6.26
CA VAL A 67 -0.21 11.16 -5.80
C VAL A 67 0.56 12.25 -6.56
N THR A 68 0.18 12.58 -7.79
CA THR A 68 0.86 13.55 -8.65
C THR A 68 0.96 14.93 -8.01
N GLY A 69 2.14 15.53 -8.06
CA GLY A 69 2.44 16.83 -7.46
C GLY A 69 2.45 16.81 -5.92
N THR A 70 2.64 15.65 -5.30
CA THR A 70 2.64 15.50 -3.84
C THR A 70 3.92 14.89 -3.28
N LEU A 71 4.10 14.98 -1.96
CA LEU A 71 5.16 14.29 -1.24
C LEU A 71 5.14 12.77 -1.48
N GLY A 72 3.96 12.19 -1.74
CA GLY A 72 3.81 10.78 -2.09
C GLY A 72 4.46 10.43 -3.43
N GLU A 73 4.31 11.27 -4.45
CA GLU A 73 5.02 11.10 -5.73
C GLU A 73 6.53 11.21 -5.54
N ARG A 74 6.99 12.18 -4.74
CA ARG A 74 8.42 12.30 -4.41
C ARG A 74 8.96 11.02 -3.76
N TYR A 75 8.25 10.47 -2.78
CA TYR A 75 8.62 9.19 -2.17
C TYR A 75 8.70 8.05 -3.19
N LEU A 76 7.68 7.91 -4.05
CA LEU A 76 7.62 6.85 -5.05
C LEU A 76 8.74 6.97 -6.08
N CYS A 77 8.93 8.15 -6.67
CA CYS A 77 9.87 8.34 -7.78
C CYS A 77 11.31 8.55 -7.31
N GLU A 78 11.54 9.35 -6.27
CA GLU A 78 12.91 9.69 -5.84
C GLU A 78 13.48 8.65 -4.88
N THR A 79 12.69 8.21 -3.88
CA THR A 79 13.17 7.26 -2.88
C THR A 79 13.05 5.81 -3.37
N ARG A 80 11.95 5.47 -4.05
CA ARG A 80 11.67 4.08 -4.47
C ARG A 80 11.91 3.78 -5.94
N ARG A 81 12.20 4.80 -6.77
CA ARG A 81 12.42 4.66 -8.23
C ARG A 81 11.24 3.98 -8.95
N LEU A 82 10.02 4.18 -8.44
CA LEU A 82 8.78 3.71 -9.04
C LEU A 82 8.26 4.79 -9.98
N THR A 83 8.15 4.44 -11.26
CA THR A 83 7.78 5.36 -12.36
C THR A 83 6.58 4.85 -13.16
N LYS A 84 6.27 3.55 -13.10
CA LYS A 84 5.04 3.02 -13.70
C LYS A 84 3.80 3.46 -12.90
N PRO A 85 2.62 3.59 -13.55
CA PRO A 85 1.37 3.87 -12.86
C PRO A 85 1.08 2.84 -11.77
N LEU A 86 0.64 3.33 -10.61
CA LEU A 86 0.28 2.51 -9.45
C LEU A 86 -1.20 2.69 -9.12
N ASN A 87 -1.97 1.62 -9.27
CA ASN A 87 -3.37 1.56 -8.90
C ASN A 87 -3.53 1.47 -7.40
N HIS A 88 -4.68 1.94 -6.90
CA HIS A 88 -5.00 1.91 -5.48
C HIS A 88 -3.92 2.56 -4.58
N VAL A 89 -3.23 3.58 -5.08
CA VAL A 89 -2.32 4.42 -4.30
C VAL A 89 -2.79 5.87 -4.34
N ARG A 90 -2.91 6.49 -3.16
CA ARG A 90 -3.32 7.88 -2.98
C ARG A 90 -2.39 8.59 -2.01
N PHE A 91 -2.54 9.90 -1.85
CA PHE A 91 -1.80 10.70 -0.88
C PHE A 91 -2.75 11.48 0.02
N HIS A 92 -2.46 11.52 1.32
CA HIS A 92 -3.20 12.31 2.30
C HIS A 92 -2.24 13.28 3.02
N PRO A 93 -2.39 14.61 2.87
CA PRO A 93 -1.43 15.58 3.41
C PRO A 93 -1.41 15.68 4.94
N GLN A 94 -2.52 15.33 5.60
CA GLN A 94 -2.69 15.39 7.06
C GLN A 94 -3.39 14.12 7.55
N CYS A 95 -2.77 12.96 7.33
CA CYS A 95 -3.35 11.66 7.69
C CYS A 95 -3.28 11.46 9.22
N PRO A 96 -4.37 11.03 9.88
CA PRO A 96 -4.35 10.78 11.32
C PRO A 96 -3.46 9.58 11.64
N ARG A 97 -2.58 9.77 12.62
CA ARG A 97 -1.77 8.74 13.27
C ARG A 97 -2.18 8.64 14.74
N GLY A 98 -2.70 7.48 15.13
CA GLY A 98 -3.34 7.27 16.44
C GLY A 98 -4.86 7.51 16.41
N ALA A 99 -5.47 7.62 17.59
CA ALA A 99 -6.91 7.77 17.77
C ALA A 99 -7.26 8.90 18.76
N GLY A 100 -8.46 9.46 18.60
CA GLY A 100 -9.02 10.47 19.51
C GLY A 100 -8.20 11.76 19.58
N LYS A 101 -8.24 12.42 20.75
CA LYS A 101 -7.57 13.71 21.00
C LYS A 101 -6.05 13.66 20.91
N SER A 102 -5.47 12.46 20.97
CA SER A 102 -4.03 12.23 20.89
C SER A 102 -3.54 12.00 19.46
N ALA A 103 -4.44 12.00 18.47
CA ALA A 103 -4.07 11.78 17.08
C ALA A 103 -3.17 12.90 16.56
N THR A 104 -2.05 12.52 15.98
CA THR A 104 -1.18 13.42 15.22
C THR A 104 -1.56 13.38 13.74
N PHE A 105 -1.25 14.43 12.99
CA PHE A 105 -1.65 14.54 11.59
C PHE A 105 -0.41 14.77 10.73
N GLU A 106 -0.07 13.77 9.92
CA GLU A 106 1.19 13.70 9.19
C GLU A 106 0.92 13.34 7.72
N PRO A 107 1.72 13.81 6.76
CA PRO A 107 1.54 13.42 5.37
C PRO A 107 1.81 11.93 5.19
N ALA A 108 0.94 11.25 4.45
CA ALA A 108 1.06 9.82 4.23
C ALA A 108 0.69 9.41 2.81
N LEU A 109 1.45 8.47 2.26
CA LEU A 109 1.00 7.67 1.13
C LEU A 109 -0.03 6.66 1.66
N ILE A 110 -1.16 6.56 0.99
CA ILE A 110 -2.25 5.66 1.33
C ILE A 110 -2.29 4.55 0.30
N VAL A 111 -1.96 3.34 0.73
CA VAL A 111 -1.98 2.13 -0.11
C VAL A 111 -3.24 1.35 0.21
N GLY A 112 -4.14 1.22 -0.78
CA GLY A 112 -5.41 0.53 -0.62
C GLY A 112 -5.25 -0.99 -0.67
N MET A 113 -5.79 -1.69 0.31
CA MET A 113 -5.83 -3.15 0.39
C MET A 113 -7.25 -3.64 0.17
N HIS A 114 -7.42 -4.55 -0.79
CA HIS A 114 -8.72 -5.06 -1.20
C HIS A 114 -8.85 -6.55 -0.93
N LEU A 115 -10.05 -6.96 -0.52
CA LEU A 115 -10.51 -8.34 -0.57
C LEU A 115 -11.55 -8.44 -1.68
N GLY A 116 -11.18 -9.10 -2.78
CA GLY A 116 -11.95 -9.00 -4.02
C GLY A 116 -11.96 -7.56 -4.54
N ASN A 117 -13.15 -7.01 -4.80
CA ASN A 117 -13.33 -5.62 -5.27
C ASN A 117 -13.55 -4.61 -4.14
N ARG A 118 -13.56 -5.05 -2.88
CA ARG A 118 -13.88 -4.19 -1.74
C ARG A 118 -12.62 -3.72 -1.05
N LEU A 119 -12.47 -2.41 -0.89
CA LEU A 119 -11.45 -1.84 -0.01
C LEU A 119 -11.81 -2.20 1.44
N THR A 120 -10.98 -3.01 2.10
CA THR A 120 -11.21 -3.45 3.48
C THR A 120 -10.16 -2.92 4.46
N ALA A 121 -9.01 -2.49 3.94
CA ALA A 121 -7.96 -1.87 4.72
C ALA A 121 -7.15 -0.87 3.89
N ILE A 122 -6.41 -0.02 4.58
CA ILE A 122 -5.36 0.82 4.00
C ILE A 122 -4.06 0.62 4.78
N GLN A 123 -2.92 0.61 4.10
CA GLN A 123 -1.65 0.90 4.76
C GLN A 123 -1.34 2.39 4.59
N ARG A 124 -1.10 3.06 5.71
CA ARG A 124 -0.61 4.44 5.76
C ARG A 124 0.91 4.38 5.88
N VAL A 125 1.60 4.86 4.85
CA VAL A 125 3.05 5.06 4.87
C VAL A 125 3.29 6.53 5.17
N PHE A 126 3.57 6.84 6.44
CA PHE A 126 3.84 8.20 6.90
C PHE A 126 5.20 8.65 6.37
N LEU A 127 5.24 9.90 5.93
CA LEU A 127 6.41 10.48 5.26
C LEU A 127 6.90 11.69 6.05
N ASP A 128 8.22 11.80 6.15
CA ASP A 128 8.84 13.02 6.64
C ASP A 128 8.62 14.17 5.63
N PRO A 129 8.06 15.32 6.02
CA PRO A 129 7.77 16.42 5.10
C PRO A 129 9.01 16.98 4.39
N SER A 130 10.18 16.94 5.03
CA SER A 130 11.41 17.53 4.51
C SER A 130 12.12 16.59 3.54
N THR A 131 12.24 15.31 3.89
CA THR A 131 13.02 14.31 3.16
C THR A 131 12.18 13.38 2.29
N ALA A 132 10.86 13.36 2.45
CA ALA A 132 9.95 12.36 1.88
C ALA A 132 10.29 10.90 2.24
N ARG A 133 11.16 10.67 3.24
CA ARG A 133 11.48 9.32 3.68
C ARG A 133 10.32 8.76 4.51
N CYS A 134 10.13 7.45 4.42
CA CYS A 134 9.15 6.74 5.24
C CYS A 134 9.56 6.79 6.71
N THR A 135 8.68 7.27 7.58
CA THR A 135 8.88 7.32 9.04
C THR A 135 8.14 6.21 9.77
N ALA A 136 6.98 5.77 9.24
CA ALA A 136 6.22 4.66 9.79
C ALA A 136 5.27 4.05 8.75
N LYS A 137 4.93 2.76 8.92
CA LYS A 137 3.90 2.06 8.15
C LYS A 137 2.87 1.48 9.09
N ILE A 138 1.61 1.89 8.95
CA ILE A 138 0.53 1.46 9.85
C ILE A 138 -0.71 1.09 9.05
N VAL A 139 -1.16 -0.15 9.24
CA VAL A 139 -2.39 -0.66 8.63
C VAL A 139 -3.62 -0.22 9.44
N LEU A 140 -4.73 0.06 8.76
CA LEU A 140 -6.02 0.37 9.36
C LEU A 140 -7.13 -0.35 8.58
N GLY A 141 -8.01 -1.06 9.29
CA GLY A 141 -9.09 -1.86 8.71
C GLY A 141 -8.83 -3.37 8.79
N GLN A 142 -9.63 -4.14 8.06
CA GLN A 142 -9.52 -5.60 7.98
C GLN A 142 -8.49 -5.98 6.92
N SER A 143 -7.28 -6.31 7.37
CA SER A 143 -6.14 -6.60 6.50
C SER A 143 -5.93 -8.09 6.19
N ILE A 144 -6.45 -8.99 7.03
CA ILE A 144 -6.36 -10.44 6.80
C ILE A 144 -7.08 -10.80 5.50
N GLY A 145 -6.36 -11.44 4.57
CA GLY A 145 -6.84 -11.80 3.24
C GLY A 145 -6.93 -10.64 2.25
N ALA A 146 -6.68 -9.40 2.70
CA ALA A 146 -6.66 -8.23 1.83
C ALA A 146 -5.25 -7.98 1.28
N ALA A 147 -5.17 -7.49 0.04
CA ALA A 147 -3.90 -7.15 -0.57
C ALA A 147 -3.97 -5.89 -1.40
N TRP A 148 -2.83 -5.23 -1.54
CA TRP A 148 -2.64 -4.30 -2.63
C TRP A 148 -2.34 -5.08 -3.91
N THR A 149 -2.86 -4.60 -5.04
CA THR A 149 -2.65 -5.16 -6.38
C THR A 149 -2.57 -4.03 -7.40
N ASN A 150 -1.76 -4.19 -8.44
CA ASN A 150 -1.66 -3.25 -9.56
C ASN A 150 -2.53 -3.69 -10.76
N ASP A 151 -3.76 -4.15 -10.48
CA ASP A 151 -4.66 -4.93 -11.35
C ASP A 151 -4.26 -6.39 -11.60
N ILE A 152 -5.25 -7.19 -12.02
CA ILE A 152 -5.07 -8.58 -12.44
C ILE A 152 -5.00 -8.60 -13.96
N VAL A 153 -3.80 -8.79 -14.50
CA VAL A 153 -3.60 -9.00 -15.94
C VAL A 153 -3.07 -10.41 -16.13
N GLY A 154 -3.94 -11.33 -16.58
CA GLY A 154 -3.57 -12.70 -16.94
C GLY A 154 -3.53 -13.71 -15.77
N GLY A 155 -3.08 -14.93 -16.08
CA GLY A 155 -3.16 -16.10 -15.20
C GLY A 155 -1.98 -16.33 -14.25
N LYS A 156 -1.06 -15.35 -14.10
CA LYS A 156 0.10 -15.44 -13.21
C LYS A 156 0.21 -14.18 -12.36
N VAL A 157 0.50 -14.35 -11.08
CA VAL A 157 0.69 -13.26 -10.13
C VAL A 157 1.87 -13.55 -9.21
N ALA A 158 2.70 -12.54 -8.96
CA ALA A 158 3.73 -12.59 -7.94
C ALA A 158 3.17 -12.14 -6.58
N LEU A 159 3.70 -12.66 -5.49
CA LEU A 159 3.33 -12.28 -4.14
C LEU A 159 4.51 -11.62 -3.46
N ALA A 160 4.32 -10.52 -2.78
CA ALA A 160 5.31 -9.89 -1.93
C ALA A 160 4.71 -9.57 -0.55
N GLU A 161 5.56 -9.40 0.45
CA GLU A 161 5.11 -8.98 1.78
C GLU A 161 4.76 -7.49 1.83
N GLY A 162 5.40 -6.67 0.99
CA GLY A 162 5.28 -5.22 1.02
C GLY A 162 4.96 -4.62 -0.35
N PHE A 163 4.21 -3.53 -0.32
CA PHE A 163 3.79 -2.75 -1.49
C PHE A 163 4.96 -2.32 -2.36
N GLU A 164 6.02 -1.76 -1.77
CA GLU A 164 7.15 -1.25 -2.56
C GLU A 164 7.87 -2.38 -3.31
N THR A 165 7.97 -3.56 -2.69
CA THR A 165 8.56 -4.74 -3.32
C THR A 165 7.69 -5.24 -4.46
N ALA A 166 6.38 -5.34 -4.27
CA ALA A 166 5.44 -5.75 -5.32
C ALA A 166 5.45 -4.77 -6.50
N ALA A 167 5.40 -3.47 -6.21
CA ALA A 167 5.46 -2.42 -7.22
C ALA A 167 6.77 -2.45 -8.02
N ALA A 168 7.91 -2.59 -7.35
CA ALA A 168 9.22 -2.69 -8.01
C ALA A 168 9.33 -3.94 -8.88
N PHE A 169 8.83 -5.09 -8.39
CA PHE A 169 8.81 -6.33 -9.16
C PHE A 169 7.97 -6.20 -10.43
N THR A 170 6.77 -5.64 -10.31
CA THR A 170 5.89 -5.38 -11.45
C THR A 170 6.58 -4.45 -12.45
N GLN A 171 7.28 -3.41 -11.98
CA GLN A 171 8.02 -2.51 -12.85
C GLN A 171 9.15 -3.19 -13.61
N LEU A 172 9.91 -4.08 -12.97
CA LEU A 172 11.08 -4.72 -13.57
C LEU A 172 10.74 -5.90 -14.49
N HIS A 173 9.64 -6.60 -14.21
CA HIS A 173 9.33 -7.87 -14.87
C HIS A 173 8.04 -7.85 -15.69
N ASP A 174 7.25 -6.79 -15.63
CA ASP A 174 5.94 -6.69 -16.29
C ASP A 174 4.98 -7.85 -15.90
N ILE A 175 5.17 -8.38 -14.69
CA ILE A 175 4.32 -9.40 -14.07
C ILE A 175 3.55 -8.75 -12.91
N PRO A 176 2.21 -8.82 -12.86
CA PRO A 176 1.45 -8.29 -11.74
C PRO A 176 1.88 -8.89 -10.42
N ALA A 177 2.07 -8.05 -9.40
CA ALA A 177 2.40 -8.49 -8.06
C ALA A 177 1.41 -7.98 -7.01
N TRP A 178 1.13 -8.80 -6.01
CA TRP A 178 0.27 -8.49 -4.89
C TRP A 178 1.07 -8.34 -3.61
N ALA A 179 0.62 -7.48 -2.71
CA ALA A 179 1.26 -7.28 -1.41
C ALA A 179 0.31 -7.54 -0.24
N SER A 180 0.68 -8.45 0.67
CA SER A 180 -0.09 -8.77 1.90
C SER A 180 0.08 -7.75 3.03
N MET A 181 1.12 -6.92 2.97
CA MET A 181 1.38 -5.82 3.90
C MET A 181 1.57 -6.26 5.37
N GLY A 182 2.15 -7.44 5.57
CA GLY A 182 2.39 -8.01 6.91
C GLY A 182 1.13 -8.48 7.63
N ALA A 183 -0.05 -8.42 6.98
CA ALA A 183 -1.23 -9.13 7.45
C ALA A 183 -1.01 -10.63 7.20
N GLY A 184 -1.23 -11.47 8.23
CA GLY A 184 -0.93 -12.91 8.21
C GLY A 184 -1.21 -13.56 6.85
N GLY A 185 -0.23 -14.32 6.35
CA GLY A 185 -0.02 -14.63 4.93
C GLY A 185 -1.23 -15.14 4.14
N PHE A 186 -1.15 -14.94 2.82
CA PHE A 186 -2.16 -15.35 1.84
C PHE A 186 -2.59 -16.81 2.01
N ARG A 187 -3.90 -17.07 2.05
CA ARG A 187 -4.47 -18.41 1.92
C ARG A 187 -4.92 -18.63 0.47
N LYS A 188 -4.94 -19.89 0.02
CA LYS A 188 -5.33 -20.26 -1.36
C LYS A 188 -6.76 -19.81 -1.74
N SER A 189 -7.62 -19.58 -0.75
CA SER A 189 -8.99 -19.05 -0.90
C SER A 189 -9.05 -17.57 -1.29
N ASP A 190 -7.97 -16.83 -1.07
CA ASP A 190 -7.93 -15.37 -1.21
C ASP A 190 -7.67 -14.94 -2.67
N PHE A 191 -7.45 -15.92 -3.55
CA PHE A 191 -7.29 -15.72 -4.98
C PHE A 191 -8.63 -15.88 -5.71
N PRO A 192 -8.97 -14.99 -6.67
CA PRO A 192 -10.18 -15.11 -7.47
C PRO A 192 -10.13 -16.43 -8.26
N ARG A 193 -11.19 -17.22 -8.13
CA ARG A 193 -11.29 -18.56 -8.73
C ARG A 193 -11.40 -18.59 -10.25
N SER A 194 -11.43 -17.46 -10.95
CA SER A 194 -11.74 -17.40 -12.38
C SER A 194 -10.61 -16.76 -13.20
N ALA A 195 -9.52 -17.50 -13.39
CA ALA A 195 -8.81 -17.48 -14.67
C ALA A 195 -9.34 -18.67 -15.49
N HIS A 196 -10.41 -18.44 -16.25
CA HIS A 196 -10.92 -19.47 -17.15
C HIS A 196 -9.85 -19.79 -18.21
N CYS A 197 -9.45 -21.06 -18.28
CA CYS A 197 -8.68 -21.60 -19.39
C CYS A 197 -9.49 -21.45 -20.68
N HIS A 198 -9.03 -20.62 -21.61
CA HIS A 198 -9.30 -20.91 -23.02
C HIS A 198 -8.29 -21.98 -23.45
N PRO A 199 -8.73 -23.14 -23.97
CA PRO A 199 -7.83 -24.04 -24.65
C PRO A 199 -7.35 -23.33 -25.92
N ALA A 200 -6.04 -23.08 -26.02
CA ALA A 200 -5.44 -22.70 -27.28
C ALA A 200 -5.64 -23.88 -28.24
N ALA A 201 -6.42 -23.64 -29.30
CA ALA A 201 -6.59 -24.58 -30.38
C ALA A 201 -5.28 -24.69 -31.17
N ARG A 202 -4.81 -25.94 -31.25
CA ARG A 202 -3.81 -26.54 -32.17
C ARG A 202 -2.41 -25.94 -32.21
#